data_AF-A0A7J3SZW9-F1
#
_entry.id   AF-A0A7J3SZW9-F1
#
_cell.length_a   1.000
_cell.length_b   1.000
_cell.length_c   1.000
_cell.angle_alpha   90.00
_cell.angle_beta   90.00
_cell.angle_gamma   90.00
#
_symmetry.space_group_name_H-M   'P 1'
#
loop_
_entity.id
_entity.type
_entity.pdbx_description
1 polymer ?
#
loop_
_entity_poly.entity_id
_entity_poly.type
_entity_poly.pdbx_seq_one_letter_code
_entity_poly.pdbx_strand_id
1 'polypeptide(L)'
;GITYVESTMRRGLKVDAFAHRLSFFFASHNDFFEEIAKFRAARRLWARLMKERFHAKNPRSMWMRMHVQTSGCTLTAQQPLNNITRTTIQALAAVLGGTQSLHTNSFDEALALPSEEAVRVALRTQQIIAHESGAANTIDPVAGSYYVEALTNEMEQKAMDYIQKIDDMGGAITAIEKGFFQKEIADSAYKYQREIDEKKRTIVGVNDYQTEGKESQIELLRVDPKAETEQVLELQKLRRERDSRKVEETLNRLQRSAERNENLMPMIIDAVKAYATLGEICEVLRKVYGEYKELIVI
;
A
#
# COMPACT_ATOMS: atom_id res chain seq x y z
N GLY A 1 -0.90 4.10 11.52
CA GLY A 1 0.04 3.52 12.51
C GLY A 1 -0.42 3.77 13.93
N ILE A 2 -0.29 5.01 14.41
CA ILE A 2 -0.63 5.46 15.77
C ILE A 2 -2.02 4.94 16.23
N THR A 3 -3.08 5.23 15.48
CA THR A 3 -4.46 4.82 15.82
C THR A 3 -4.62 3.31 16.00
N TYR A 4 -3.92 2.49 15.21
CA TYR A 4 -3.96 1.03 15.36
C TYR A 4 -3.26 0.56 16.64
N VAL A 5 -2.12 1.17 16.99
CA VAL A 5 -1.43 0.89 18.25
C VAL A 5 -2.32 1.25 19.43
N GLU A 6 -2.89 2.46 19.43
CA GLU A 6 -3.82 2.93 20.47
C GLU A 6 -5.04 2.03 20.59
N SER A 7 -5.67 1.66 19.48
CA SER A 7 -6.86 0.79 19.48
C SER A 7 -6.55 -0.60 20.02
N THR A 8 -5.38 -1.15 19.69
CA THR A 8 -4.95 -2.47 20.16
C THR A 8 -4.62 -2.43 21.66
N MET A 9 -4.00 -1.35 22.13
CA MET A 9 -3.72 -1.12 23.55
C MET A 9 -5.01 -0.91 24.36
N ARG A 10 -6.00 -0.18 23.82
CA ARG A 10 -7.34 -0.04 24.45
C ARG A 10 -8.06 -1.38 24.61
N ARG A 11 -7.76 -2.37 23.76
CA ARG A 11 -8.22 -3.76 23.92
C ARG A 11 -7.41 -4.58 24.94
N GLY A 12 -6.46 -3.97 25.65
CA GLY A 12 -5.72 -4.58 26.75
C GLY A 12 -4.40 -5.24 26.36
N LEU A 13 -3.97 -5.19 25.09
CA LEU A 13 -2.69 -5.75 24.68
C LEU A 13 -1.54 -4.78 24.98
N LYS A 14 -0.47 -5.28 25.60
CA LYS A 14 0.77 -4.52 25.78
C LYS A 14 1.43 -4.26 24.42
N VAL A 15 1.96 -3.06 24.20
CA VAL A 15 2.58 -2.65 22.93
C VAL A 15 3.60 -3.67 22.40
N ASP A 16 4.48 -4.17 23.27
CA ASP A 16 5.54 -5.10 22.87
C ASP A 16 5.03 -6.50 22.48
N ALA A 17 3.78 -6.85 22.84
CA ALA A 17 3.18 -8.12 22.46
C ALA A 17 2.82 -8.18 20.96
N PHE A 18 2.61 -7.04 20.30
CA PHE A 18 2.13 -7.01 18.91
C PHE A 18 2.91 -6.08 17.98
N ALA A 19 3.53 -5.00 18.48
CA ALA A 19 4.13 -3.98 17.62
C ALA A 19 5.22 -4.52 16.68
N HIS A 20 6.01 -5.51 17.16
CA HIS A 20 7.02 -6.19 16.36
C HIS A 20 6.46 -7.00 15.17
N ARG A 21 5.12 -7.15 15.07
CA ARG A 21 4.42 -7.77 13.93
C ARG A 21 3.88 -6.75 12.94
N LEU A 22 3.86 -5.46 13.28
CA LEU A 22 3.43 -4.41 12.37
C LEU A 22 4.39 -4.28 11.18
N SER A 23 3.82 -4.07 10.01
CA SER A 23 4.55 -3.74 8.78
C SER A 23 3.88 -2.56 8.10
N PHE A 24 4.62 -1.90 7.23
CA PHE A 24 4.20 -0.70 6.51
C PHE A 24 4.30 -0.94 5.02
N PHE A 25 3.56 -0.13 4.27
CA PHE A 25 3.56 -0.16 2.84
C PHE A 25 3.65 1.26 2.29
N PHE A 26 4.60 1.49 1.39
CA PHE A 26 4.81 2.79 0.75
C PHE A 26 4.90 2.66 -0.78
N ALA A 27 4.53 3.73 -1.48
CA ALA A 27 4.91 3.92 -2.87
C ALA A 27 6.34 4.50 -2.98
N SER A 28 7.05 4.20 -4.06
CA SER A 28 8.28 4.89 -4.48
C SER A 28 8.01 5.72 -5.74
N HIS A 29 7.97 7.04 -5.60
CA HIS A 29 7.69 7.98 -6.68
C HIS A 29 8.97 8.42 -7.44
N ASN A 30 8.81 9.30 -8.44
CA ASN A 30 9.89 9.75 -9.34
C ASN A 30 10.95 10.66 -8.69
N ASP A 31 10.66 11.34 -7.57
CA ASP A 31 11.68 12.15 -6.90
C ASP A 31 12.61 11.23 -6.10
N PHE A 32 13.73 10.89 -6.74
CA PHE A 32 14.65 9.86 -6.26
C PHE A 32 15.17 10.13 -4.83
N PHE A 33 15.60 11.35 -4.53
CA PHE A 33 16.18 11.67 -3.23
C PHE A 33 15.11 11.92 -2.18
N GLU A 34 13.97 12.52 -2.54
CA GLU A 34 12.84 12.68 -1.63
C GLU A 34 12.32 11.34 -1.14
N GLU A 35 12.24 10.34 -2.02
CA GLU A 35 11.81 8.98 -1.67
C GLU A 35 12.78 8.30 -0.70
N ILE A 36 14.09 8.38 -0.96
CA ILE A 36 15.11 7.86 -0.04
C ILE A 36 15.00 8.53 1.34
N ALA A 37 14.89 9.86 1.35
CA ALA A 37 14.72 10.64 2.58
C ALA A 37 13.43 10.26 3.32
N LYS A 38 12.31 10.07 2.61
CA LYS A 38 11.02 9.63 3.15
C LYS A 38 11.14 8.31 3.89
N PHE A 39 11.77 7.29 3.29
CA PHE A 39 11.91 5.98 3.94
C PHE A 39 12.77 6.06 5.21
N ARG A 40 13.86 6.83 5.19
CA ARG A 40 14.74 7.05 6.35
C ARG A 40 14.01 7.81 7.47
N ALA A 41 13.34 8.92 7.11
CA ALA A 41 12.57 9.74 8.03
C ALA A 41 11.44 8.94 8.69
N ALA A 42 10.71 8.14 7.90
CA ALA A 42 9.63 7.30 8.39
C ALA A 42 10.10 6.31 9.48
N ARG A 43 11.25 5.64 9.27
CA ARG A 43 11.82 4.72 10.28
C ARG A 43 12.18 5.46 11.56
N ARG A 44 12.85 6.61 11.45
CA ARG A 44 13.29 7.41 12.59
C ARG A 44 12.11 7.94 13.40
N LEU A 45 11.11 8.50 12.70
CA LEU A 45 9.88 9.00 13.28
C LEU A 45 9.10 7.89 13.98
N TRP A 46 8.92 6.74 13.33
CA TRP A 46 8.23 5.60 13.93
C TRP A 46 8.92 5.11 15.20
N ALA A 47 10.24 4.95 15.17
CA ALA A 47 11.01 4.53 16.34
C ALA A 47 10.85 5.51 17.50
N ARG A 48 10.89 6.82 17.22
CA ARG A 48 10.65 7.88 18.21
C ARG A 48 9.26 7.79 18.82
N LEU A 49 8.22 7.70 17.99
CA LEU A 49 6.82 7.59 18.45
C LEU A 49 6.60 6.33 19.30
N MET A 50 7.11 5.17 18.87
CA MET A 50 6.98 3.92 19.63
C MET A 50 7.66 3.99 21.00
N LYS A 51 8.82 4.66 21.09
CA LYS A 51 9.57 4.83 22.33
C LYS A 51 8.93 5.87 23.25
N GLU A 52 8.59 7.04 22.72
CA GLU A 52 8.19 8.20 23.51
C GLU A 52 6.70 8.23 23.82
N ARG A 53 5.84 8.02 22.81
CA ARG A 53 4.37 8.05 22.97
C ARG A 53 3.82 6.74 23.53
N PHE A 54 4.38 5.60 23.11
CA PHE A 54 3.86 4.28 23.46
C PHE A 54 4.71 3.52 24.49
N HIS A 55 5.85 4.09 24.92
CA HIS A 55 6.75 3.52 25.92
C HIS A 55 7.15 2.07 25.63
N ALA A 56 7.30 1.72 24.35
CA ALA A 56 7.76 0.38 23.95
C ALA A 56 9.17 0.12 24.52
N LYS A 57 9.36 -1.06 25.12
CA LYS A 57 10.63 -1.44 25.75
C LYS A 57 11.46 -2.36 24.86
N ASN A 58 10.80 -3.15 24.01
CA ASN A 58 11.49 -4.04 23.09
C ASN A 58 11.96 -3.24 21.85
N PRO A 59 13.27 -3.22 21.52
CA PRO A 59 13.76 -2.54 20.32
C PRO A 59 13.07 -3.00 19.02
N ARG A 60 12.65 -4.27 18.94
CA ARG A 60 11.91 -4.79 17.78
C ARG A 60 10.55 -4.15 17.57
N SER A 61 9.93 -3.61 18.63
CA SER A 61 8.68 -2.85 18.52
C SER A 61 8.87 -1.48 17.87
N MET A 62 10.11 -0.97 17.85
CA MET A 62 10.47 0.31 17.24
C MET A 62 10.87 0.16 15.76
N TRP A 63 11.02 -1.08 15.26
CA TRP A 63 11.37 -1.32 13.87
C TRP A 63 10.18 -1.03 12.95
N MET A 64 10.42 -0.18 11.94
CA MET A 64 9.50 0.02 10.85
C MET A 64 9.93 -0.83 9.66
N ARG A 65 9.36 -2.04 9.58
CA ARG A 65 9.56 -2.93 8.43
C ARG A 65 8.59 -2.53 7.34
N MET A 66 9.09 -2.32 6.12
CA MET A 66 8.28 -1.81 5.02
C MET A 66 8.38 -2.69 3.77
N HIS A 67 7.24 -2.84 3.12
CA HIS A 67 7.16 -3.14 1.69
C HIS A 67 7.12 -1.82 0.92
N VAL A 68 7.74 -1.79 -0.25
CA VAL A 68 7.69 -0.64 -1.16
C VAL A 68 7.23 -1.13 -2.53
N GLN A 69 6.34 -0.38 -3.18
CA GLN A 69 5.95 -0.59 -4.56
C GLN A 69 6.29 0.64 -5.39
N THR A 70 6.87 0.47 -6.57
CA THR A 70 7.07 1.57 -7.52
C THR A 70 5.73 2.22 -7.91
N SER A 71 5.70 3.51 -8.23
CA SER A 71 4.44 4.24 -8.31
C SER A 71 3.74 4.06 -9.66
N GLY A 72 2.58 3.40 -9.68
CA GLY A 72 1.79 3.16 -10.90
C GLY A 72 1.29 4.44 -11.57
N CYS A 73 0.94 5.47 -10.80
CA CYS A 73 0.44 6.74 -11.34
C CYS A 73 1.51 7.56 -12.09
N THR A 74 2.78 7.14 -12.01
CA THR A 74 3.88 7.76 -12.78
C THR A 74 4.11 7.12 -14.15
N LEU A 75 3.49 5.96 -14.40
CA LEU A 75 3.69 5.18 -15.61
C LEU A 75 2.69 5.62 -16.69
N THR A 76 3.16 5.64 -17.93
CA THR A 76 2.42 6.25 -19.04
C THR A 76 1.94 5.20 -20.02
N ALA A 77 0.75 5.42 -20.58
CA ALA A 77 0.23 4.61 -21.68
C ALA A 77 1.01 4.88 -22.97
N GLN A 78 1.37 6.14 -23.19
CA GLN A 78 2.24 6.59 -24.29
C GLN A 78 3.68 6.16 -24.01
N GLN A 79 4.37 5.70 -25.06
CA GLN A 79 5.74 5.22 -24.99
C GLN A 79 6.02 4.32 -23.76
N PRO A 80 5.30 3.19 -23.60
CA PRO A 80 5.30 2.42 -22.35
C PRO A 80 6.67 1.85 -21.98
N LEU A 81 7.60 1.68 -22.93
CA LEU A 81 8.97 1.25 -22.64
C LEU A 81 9.75 2.25 -21.77
N ASN A 82 9.38 3.53 -21.77
CA ASN A 82 9.94 4.52 -20.83
C ASN A 82 9.67 4.14 -19.36
N ASN A 83 8.60 3.39 -19.11
CA ASN A 83 8.24 2.92 -17.77
C ASN A 83 9.30 1.96 -17.19
N ILE A 84 10.07 1.25 -18.03
CA ILE A 84 11.19 0.43 -17.55
C ILE A 84 12.22 1.31 -16.82
N THR A 85 12.57 2.45 -17.41
CA THR A 85 13.53 3.40 -16.82
C THR A 85 12.95 4.06 -15.56
N ARG A 86 11.68 4.47 -15.59
CA ARG A 86 10.99 5.06 -14.42
C ARG A 86 10.98 4.08 -13.24
N THR A 87 10.52 2.85 -13.48
CA THR A 87 10.49 1.78 -12.48
C THR A 87 11.89 1.46 -11.97
N THR A 88 12.93 1.51 -12.81
CA THR A 88 14.32 1.25 -12.38
C THR A 88 14.82 2.30 -11.39
N ILE A 89 14.56 3.59 -11.66
CA ILE A 89 14.94 4.69 -10.76
C ILE A 89 14.17 4.57 -9.44
N GLN A 90 12.87 4.30 -9.49
CA GLN A 90 12.03 4.12 -8.30
C GLN A 90 12.45 2.90 -7.48
N ALA A 91 12.76 1.77 -8.13
CA ALA A 91 13.25 0.57 -7.48
C ALA A 91 14.58 0.82 -6.77
N LEU A 92 15.50 1.55 -7.42
CA LEU A 92 16.77 1.92 -6.82
C LEU A 92 16.58 2.83 -5.61
N ALA A 93 15.67 3.81 -5.67
CA ALA A 93 15.32 4.66 -4.52
C ALA A 93 14.79 3.82 -3.34
N ALA A 94 13.94 2.83 -3.60
CA ALA A 94 13.44 1.91 -2.58
C ALA A 94 14.55 1.04 -1.95
N VAL A 95 15.50 0.56 -2.76
CA VAL A 95 16.66 -0.23 -2.29
C VAL A 95 17.58 0.63 -1.42
N LEU A 96 17.99 1.80 -1.91
CA LEU A 96 18.84 2.73 -1.14
C LEU A 96 18.12 3.27 0.10
N GLY A 97 16.79 3.38 0.01
CA GLY A 97 15.91 3.70 1.12
C GLY A 97 15.79 2.60 2.16
N GLY A 98 16.29 1.38 1.94
CA GLY A 98 16.32 0.29 2.91
C GLY A 98 14.99 -0.44 3.08
N THR A 99 14.25 -0.69 1.99
CA THR A 99 13.03 -1.52 2.01
C THR A 99 13.33 -3.00 2.37
N GLN A 100 12.35 -3.71 2.95
CA GLN A 100 12.46 -5.16 3.24
C GLN A 100 11.84 -6.02 2.15
N SER A 101 10.96 -5.46 1.33
CA SER A 101 10.33 -6.13 0.21
C SER A 101 9.98 -5.10 -0.86
N LEU A 102 10.12 -5.46 -2.13
CA LEU A 102 9.94 -4.55 -3.25
C LEU A 102 9.04 -5.16 -4.32
N HIS A 103 8.05 -4.40 -4.76
CA HIS A 103 7.31 -4.64 -5.98
C HIS A 103 7.71 -3.60 -7.03
N THR A 104 8.12 -4.09 -8.19
CA THR A 104 8.41 -3.29 -9.38
C THR A 104 7.27 -3.46 -10.36
N ASN A 105 6.63 -2.37 -10.75
CA ASN A 105 5.54 -2.39 -11.70
C ASN A 105 6.08 -2.70 -13.09
N SER A 106 5.23 -3.32 -13.88
CA SER A 106 5.52 -3.66 -15.26
C SER A 106 5.40 -2.44 -16.17
N PHE A 107 6.02 -2.52 -17.36
CA PHE A 107 6.00 -1.39 -18.28
C PHE A 107 4.62 -1.12 -18.92
N ASP A 108 3.69 -2.09 -18.82
CA ASP A 108 2.33 -2.08 -19.34
C ASP A 108 1.27 -1.67 -18.31
N GLU A 109 1.68 -1.23 -17.10
CA GLU A 109 0.82 -0.87 -15.96
C GLU A 109 -0.34 0.08 -16.31
N ALA A 110 -0.09 1.07 -17.18
CA ALA A 110 -1.09 2.06 -17.56
C ALA A 110 -2.16 1.54 -18.53
N LEU A 111 -2.00 0.31 -19.04
CA LEU A 111 -2.80 -0.26 -20.13
C LEU A 111 -3.56 -1.53 -19.71
N ALA A 112 -2.91 -2.43 -18.97
CA ALA A 112 -3.52 -3.69 -18.55
C ALA A 112 -2.83 -4.26 -17.31
N LEU A 113 -3.39 -5.36 -16.79
CA LEU A 113 -2.64 -6.25 -15.92
C LEU A 113 -1.41 -6.79 -16.67
N PRO A 114 -0.32 -7.10 -15.95
CA PRO A 114 0.96 -7.28 -16.60
C PRO A 114 1.04 -8.61 -17.37
N SER A 115 1.55 -8.54 -18.60
CA SER A 115 1.88 -9.72 -19.40
C SER A 115 3.08 -10.49 -18.83
N GLU A 116 3.31 -11.73 -19.27
CA GLU A 116 4.46 -12.53 -18.80
C GLU A 116 5.80 -11.85 -19.12
N GLU A 117 5.91 -11.24 -20.31
CA GLU A 117 7.10 -10.47 -20.70
C GLU A 117 7.29 -9.27 -19.78
N ALA A 118 6.23 -8.52 -19.50
CA ALA A 118 6.31 -7.31 -18.69
C ALA A 118 6.66 -7.63 -17.23
N VAL A 119 6.07 -8.68 -16.65
CA VAL A 119 6.46 -9.18 -15.32
C VAL A 119 7.92 -9.64 -15.29
N ARG A 120 8.38 -10.32 -16.35
CA ARG A 120 9.77 -10.78 -16.44
C ARG A 120 10.75 -9.61 -16.43
N VAL A 121 10.47 -8.55 -17.19
CA VAL A 121 11.27 -7.31 -17.17
C VAL A 121 11.28 -6.69 -15.78
N ALA A 122 10.12 -6.55 -15.14
CA ALA A 122 10.03 -6.02 -13.78
C ALA A 122 10.87 -6.83 -12.77
N LEU A 123 10.82 -8.16 -12.84
CA LEU A 123 11.66 -9.03 -12.01
C LEU A 123 13.15 -8.84 -12.30
N ARG A 124 13.54 -8.75 -13.58
CA ARG A 124 14.94 -8.52 -13.98
C ARG A 124 15.46 -7.18 -13.48
N THR A 125 14.64 -6.13 -13.43
CA THR A 125 15.01 -4.84 -12.82
C THR A 125 15.50 -5.02 -11.38
N GLN A 126 14.77 -5.78 -10.55
CA GLN A 126 15.21 -6.04 -9.17
C GLN A 126 16.50 -6.86 -9.13
N GLN A 127 16.64 -7.87 -9.98
CA GLN A 127 17.81 -8.74 -10.03
C GLN A 127 19.08 -8.00 -10.47
N ILE A 128 18.97 -7.13 -11.48
CA ILE A 128 20.08 -6.28 -11.93
C ILE A 128 20.50 -5.32 -10.82
N ILE A 129 19.55 -4.68 -10.14
CA ILE A 129 19.88 -3.83 -8.98
C ILE A 129 20.58 -4.65 -7.88
N ALA A 130 20.06 -5.82 -7.55
CA ALA A 130 20.60 -6.65 -6.49
C ALA A 130 21.99 -7.23 -6.79
N HIS A 131 22.25 -7.65 -8.03
CA HIS A 131 23.43 -8.44 -8.38
C HIS A 131 24.48 -7.70 -9.20
N GLU A 132 24.11 -6.64 -9.94
CA GLU A 132 25.02 -5.97 -10.88
C GLU A 132 25.34 -4.52 -10.46
N SER A 133 24.39 -3.81 -9.83
CA SER A 133 24.56 -2.38 -9.55
C SER A 133 25.52 -2.04 -8.41
N GLY A 134 25.81 -3.00 -7.52
CA GLY A 134 26.56 -2.78 -6.29
C GLY A 134 25.79 -2.07 -5.17
N ALA A 135 24.53 -1.66 -5.39
CA ALA A 135 23.70 -0.98 -4.39
C ALA A 135 23.49 -1.80 -3.10
N ALA A 136 23.54 -3.13 -3.19
CA ALA A 136 23.41 -4.04 -2.06
C ALA A 136 24.71 -4.24 -1.25
N ASN A 137 25.86 -3.72 -1.72
CA ASN A 137 27.16 -4.03 -1.14
C ASN A 137 27.46 -3.23 0.15
N THR A 138 26.74 -2.14 0.41
CA THR A 138 26.95 -1.28 1.59
C THR A 138 25.62 -0.87 2.19
N ILE A 139 25.52 -0.87 3.52
CA ILE A 139 24.32 -0.46 4.25
C ILE A 139 24.23 1.07 4.25
N ASP A 140 23.05 1.60 3.88
CA ASP A 140 22.75 3.03 3.80
C ASP A 140 23.87 3.83 3.10
N PRO A 141 24.18 3.55 1.82
CA PRO A 141 25.33 4.16 1.12
C PRO A 141 25.18 5.68 0.90
N VAL A 142 23.98 6.22 1.14
CA VAL A 142 23.70 7.67 1.10
C VAL A 142 23.95 8.36 2.44
N ALA A 143 24.28 7.61 3.51
CA ALA A 143 24.56 8.15 4.83
C ALA A 143 25.69 9.18 4.76
N GLY A 144 25.48 10.32 5.41
CA GLY A 144 26.43 11.43 5.40
C GLY A 144 26.38 12.34 4.16
N SER A 145 25.53 12.03 3.16
CA SER A 145 25.21 12.98 2.10
C SER A 145 24.51 14.21 2.69
N TYR A 146 25.14 15.39 2.59
CA TYR A 146 24.60 16.64 3.13
C TYR A 146 23.15 16.89 2.69
N TYR A 147 22.85 16.63 1.42
CA TYR A 147 21.52 16.83 0.87
C TYR A 147 20.50 15.84 1.44
N VAL A 148 20.81 14.53 1.41
CA VAL A 148 19.87 13.50 1.87
C VAL A 148 19.63 13.60 3.38
N GLU A 149 20.65 13.93 4.17
CA GLU A 149 20.48 14.12 5.62
C GLU A 149 19.61 15.34 5.93
N ALA A 150 19.84 16.47 5.25
CA ALA A 150 19.00 17.67 5.41
C ALA A 150 17.54 17.39 5.02
N LEU A 151 17.33 16.75 3.86
CA LEU A 151 16.00 16.40 3.38
C LEU A 151 15.29 15.39 4.28
N THR A 152 16.02 14.43 4.86
CA THR A 152 15.48 13.47 5.85
C THR A 152 14.99 14.19 7.11
N ASN A 153 15.75 15.18 7.59
CA ASN A 153 15.36 15.98 8.76
C ASN A 153 14.11 16.84 8.48
N GLU A 154 14.07 17.50 7.33
CA GLU A 154 12.92 18.30 6.90
C GLU A 154 11.66 17.44 6.77
N MET A 155 11.78 16.28 6.13
CA MET A 155 10.69 15.33 5.95
C MET A 155 10.12 14.84 7.28
N GLU A 156 10.99 14.48 8.24
CA GLU A 156 10.54 14.07 9.58
C GLU A 156 9.82 15.20 10.31
N GLN A 157 10.34 16.42 10.25
CA GLN A 157 9.72 17.57 10.91
C GLN A 157 8.33 17.84 10.34
N LYS A 158 8.21 17.96 9.02
CA LYS A 158 6.92 18.19 8.35
C LYS A 158 5.91 17.07 8.63
N ALA A 159 6.36 15.81 8.63
CA ALA A 159 5.52 14.68 8.96
C ALA A 159 5.03 14.75 10.43
N MET A 160 5.88 15.19 11.36
CA MET A 160 5.49 15.40 12.75
C MET A 160 4.47 16.54 12.90
N ASP A 161 4.63 17.64 12.15
CA ASP A 161 3.67 18.75 12.14
C ASP A 161 2.28 18.29 11.68
N TYR A 162 2.23 17.44 10.64
CA TYR A 162 0.98 16.80 10.20
C TYR A 162 0.39 15.87 11.26
N ILE A 163 1.21 15.08 11.97
CA ILE A 163 0.75 14.24 13.07
C ILE A 163 0.13 15.10 14.18
N GLN A 164 0.78 16.21 14.55
CA GLN A 164 0.25 17.12 15.56
C GLN A 164 -1.09 17.73 15.13
N LYS A 165 -1.19 18.21 13.88
CA LYS A 165 -2.45 18.72 13.32
C LYS A 165 -3.57 17.67 13.38
N ILE A 166 -3.25 16.40 13.12
CA ILE A 166 -4.21 15.28 13.22
C ILE A 166 -4.60 15.00 14.67
N ASP A 167 -3.64 15.01 15.60
CA ASP A 167 -3.92 14.83 17.03
C ASP A 167 -4.82 15.96 17.57
N ASP A 168 -4.55 17.22 17.19
CA ASP A 168 -5.36 18.39 17.56
C ASP A 168 -6.80 18.32 17.01
N MET A 169 -7.00 17.62 15.88
CA MET A 169 -8.33 17.36 15.31
C MET A 169 -9.14 16.29 16.05
N GLY A 170 -8.53 15.55 16.99
CA GLY A 170 -9.12 14.41 17.68
C GLY A 170 -8.56 13.04 17.24
N GLY A 171 -7.47 13.04 16.47
CA GLY A 171 -6.83 11.84 15.93
C GLY A 171 -7.36 11.42 14.56
N ALA A 172 -6.76 10.35 14.01
CA ALA A 172 -6.97 9.99 12.60
C ALA A 172 -8.42 9.62 12.25
N ILE A 173 -9.19 9.02 13.17
CA ILE A 173 -10.59 8.64 12.91
C ILE A 173 -11.43 9.90 12.66
N THR A 174 -11.36 10.88 13.57
CA THR A 174 -12.07 12.15 13.42
C THR A 174 -11.58 12.93 12.20
N ALA A 175 -10.28 12.88 11.88
CA ALA A 175 -9.76 13.49 10.66
C ALA A 175 -10.33 12.83 9.38
N ILE A 176 -10.53 11.51 9.36
CA ILE A 176 -11.20 10.79 8.26
C ILE A 176 -12.67 11.21 8.15
N GLU A 177 -13.39 11.26 9.28
CA GLU A 177 -14.81 11.66 9.32
C GLU A 177 -15.02 13.11 8.85
N LYS A 178 -14.04 13.99 9.12
CA LYS A 178 -14.03 15.39 8.63
C LYS A 178 -13.57 15.54 7.19
N GLY A 179 -13.21 14.45 6.50
CA GLY A 179 -12.72 14.50 5.12
C GLY A 179 -11.33 15.12 4.95
N PHE A 180 -10.56 15.25 6.02
CA PHE A 180 -9.27 15.97 6.02
C PHE A 180 -8.27 15.32 5.06
N PHE A 181 -8.09 14.00 5.15
CA PHE A 181 -7.13 13.28 4.31
C PHE A 181 -7.54 13.30 2.84
N GLN A 182 -8.83 13.08 2.56
CA GLN A 182 -9.38 13.10 1.20
C GLN A 182 -9.15 14.46 0.54
N LYS A 183 -9.40 15.55 1.28
CA LYS A 183 -9.15 16.90 0.80
C LYS A 183 -7.67 17.16 0.53
N GLU A 184 -6.77 16.87 1.46
CA GLU A 184 -5.32 17.10 1.27
C GLU A 184 -4.76 16.28 0.10
N ILE A 185 -5.23 15.04 -0.09
CA ILE A 185 -4.86 14.19 -1.23
C ILE A 185 -5.41 14.77 -2.53
N ALA A 186 -6.67 15.21 -2.57
CA ALA A 186 -7.30 15.80 -3.75
C ALA A 186 -6.62 17.11 -4.15
N ASP A 187 -6.33 17.99 -3.19
CA ASP A 187 -5.62 19.26 -3.41
C ASP A 187 -4.20 19.00 -3.98
N SER A 188 -3.49 18.00 -3.44
CA SER A 188 -2.17 17.59 -3.96
C SER A 188 -2.27 17.02 -5.37
N ALA A 189 -3.26 16.16 -5.65
CA ALA A 189 -3.47 15.58 -6.97
C ALA A 189 -3.84 16.65 -8.01
N TYR A 190 -4.71 17.59 -7.65
CA TYR A 190 -5.09 18.70 -8.51
C TYR A 190 -3.91 19.60 -8.83
N LYS A 191 -3.08 19.93 -7.82
CA LYS A 191 -1.84 20.68 -8.04
C LYS A 191 -0.90 19.94 -9.00
N TYR A 192 -0.70 18.64 -8.80
CA TYR A 192 0.16 17.83 -9.65
C TYR A 192 -0.33 17.81 -11.11
N GLN A 193 -1.64 17.62 -11.32
CA GLN A 193 -2.22 17.65 -12.67
C GLN A 193 -2.06 19.03 -13.32
N ARG A 194 -2.32 20.11 -12.58
CA ARG A 194 -2.10 21.47 -13.08
C ARG A 194 -0.66 21.73 -13.48
N GLU A 195 0.33 21.23 -12.72
CA GLU A 195 1.74 21.37 -13.10
C GLU A 195 2.04 20.68 -14.43
N ILE A 196 1.39 19.54 -14.72
CA ILE A 196 1.53 18.82 -15.99
C ILE A 196 0.88 19.60 -17.13
N ASP A 197 -0.36 20.05 -16.94
CA ASP A 197 -1.15 20.76 -17.96
C ASP A 197 -0.52 22.11 -18.32
N GLU A 198 0.02 22.81 -17.31
CA GLU A 198 0.74 24.08 -17.48
C GLU A 198 2.20 23.89 -17.93
N LYS A 199 2.64 22.65 -18.19
CA LYS A 199 4.01 22.28 -18.58
C LYS A 199 5.09 22.74 -17.60
N LYS A 200 4.74 22.96 -16.33
CA LYS A 200 5.69 23.17 -15.23
C LYS A 200 6.39 21.88 -14.82
N ARG A 201 5.75 20.75 -15.10
CA ARG A 201 6.28 19.40 -14.89
C ARG A 201 6.28 18.64 -16.20
N THR A 202 7.47 18.27 -16.66
CA THR A 202 7.63 17.49 -17.89
C THR A 202 7.39 16.00 -17.63
N ILE A 203 6.49 15.41 -18.40
CA ILE A 203 6.28 13.96 -18.49
C ILE A 203 6.70 13.51 -19.89
N VAL A 204 7.89 12.90 -19.97
CA VAL A 204 8.50 12.41 -21.21
C VAL A 204 7.56 11.44 -21.95
N GLY A 205 7.29 11.73 -23.22
CA GLY A 205 6.39 10.97 -24.08
C GLY A 205 4.91 11.37 -23.94
N VAL A 206 4.56 12.27 -23.02
CA VAL A 206 3.17 12.71 -22.78
C VAL A 206 2.98 14.18 -23.11
N ASN A 207 3.67 15.11 -22.42
CA ASN A 207 3.52 16.55 -22.68
C ASN A 207 4.76 17.19 -23.32
N ASP A 208 5.86 16.45 -23.40
CA ASP A 208 7.09 16.79 -24.11
C ASP A 208 7.79 15.51 -24.62
N TYR A 209 8.69 15.63 -25.59
CA TYR A 209 9.37 14.51 -26.24
C TYR A 209 8.40 13.45 -26.82
N GLN A 210 7.28 13.91 -27.36
CA GLN A 210 6.34 13.07 -28.08
C GLN A 210 6.97 12.62 -29.42
N THR A 211 6.67 11.41 -29.84
CA THR A 211 7.16 10.87 -31.12
C THR A 211 6.02 10.85 -32.13
N GLU A 212 6.29 11.33 -33.34
CA GLU A 212 5.34 11.20 -34.45
C GLU A 212 5.39 9.77 -35.03
N GLY A 213 4.22 9.16 -35.27
CA GLY A 213 4.11 7.84 -35.87
C GLY A 213 3.41 6.81 -34.98
N LYS A 214 3.42 5.55 -35.42
CA LYS A 214 2.73 4.46 -34.72
C LYS A 214 3.60 4.00 -33.55
N GLU A 215 3.10 4.10 -32.32
CA GLU A 215 3.78 3.56 -31.15
C GLU A 215 3.95 2.04 -31.27
N SER A 216 5.03 1.52 -30.66
CA SER A 216 5.28 0.08 -30.58
C SER A 216 4.08 -0.64 -29.96
N GLN A 217 3.53 -1.61 -30.68
CA GLN A 217 2.47 -2.45 -30.15
C GLN A 217 3.06 -3.40 -29.12
N ILE A 218 2.63 -3.26 -27.86
CA ILE A 218 2.93 -4.22 -26.81
C ILE A 218 1.80 -5.25 -26.71
N GLU A 219 2.14 -6.49 -26.36
CA GLU A 219 1.15 -7.51 -26.10
C GLU A 219 0.53 -7.28 -24.72
N LEU A 220 -0.79 -7.11 -24.67
CA LEU A 220 -1.53 -6.86 -23.44
C LEU A 220 -2.19 -8.14 -22.96
N LEU A 221 -2.14 -8.38 -21.64
CA LEU A 221 -2.89 -9.45 -21.03
C LEU A 221 -4.40 -9.21 -21.22
N ARG A 222 -5.10 -10.24 -21.68
CA ARG A 222 -6.57 -10.28 -21.72
C ARG A 222 -7.05 -11.40 -20.82
N VAL A 223 -7.89 -11.05 -19.85
CA VAL A 223 -8.53 -12.04 -18.98
C VAL A 223 -9.59 -12.79 -19.79
N ASP A 224 -9.51 -14.11 -19.82
CA ASP A 224 -10.48 -14.95 -20.52
C ASP A 224 -11.85 -14.84 -19.82
N PRO A 225 -12.93 -14.41 -20.52
CA PRO A 225 -14.27 -14.37 -19.95
C PRO A 225 -14.77 -15.72 -19.40
N LYS A 226 -14.20 -16.84 -19.86
CA LYS A 226 -14.51 -18.17 -19.33
C LYS A 226 -14.20 -18.31 -17.84
N ALA A 227 -13.23 -17.57 -17.32
CA ALA A 227 -12.85 -17.62 -15.91
C ALA A 227 -14.04 -17.31 -14.98
N GLU A 228 -14.91 -16.37 -15.36
CA GLU A 228 -16.14 -16.08 -14.61
C GLU A 228 -17.08 -17.28 -14.62
N THR A 229 -17.28 -17.89 -15.79
CA THR A 229 -18.19 -19.02 -15.96
C THR A 229 -17.72 -20.23 -15.14
N GLU A 230 -16.42 -20.52 -15.19
CA GLU A 230 -15.79 -21.58 -14.40
C GLU A 230 -15.93 -21.31 -12.89
N GLN A 231 -15.65 -20.08 -12.44
CA GLN A 231 -15.76 -19.72 -11.03
C GLN A 231 -17.21 -19.85 -10.49
N VAL A 232 -18.22 -19.50 -11.31
CA VAL A 232 -19.63 -19.67 -10.98
C VAL A 232 -19.99 -21.16 -10.84
N LEU A 233 -19.53 -22.00 -11.77
CA LEU A 233 -19.78 -23.44 -11.73
C LEU A 233 -19.14 -24.09 -10.50
N GLU A 234 -17.90 -23.71 -10.16
CA GLU A 234 -17.23 -24.15 -8.93
C GLU A 234 -17.97 -23.72 -7.68
N LEU A 235 -18.44 -22.47 -7.63
CA LEU A 235 -19.20 -21.96 -6.49
C LEU A 235 -20.53 -22.71 -6.31
N GLN A 236 -21.23 -23.00 -7.40
CA GLN A 236 -22.45 -23.81 -7.36
C GLN A 236 -22.17 -25.23 -6.88
N LYS A 237 -21.09 -25.86 -7.36
CA LYS A 237 -20.66 -27.18 -6.91
C LYS A 237 -20.34 -27.18 -5.42
N LEU A 238 -19.54 -26.23 -4.96
CA LEU A 238 -19.19 -26.04 -3.55
C LEU A 238 -20.44 -25.98 -2.66
N ARG A 239 -21.43 -25.17 -3.06
CA ARG A 239 -22.69 -25.02 -2.32
C ARG A 239 -23.52 -26.30 -2.28
N ARG A 240 -23.48 -27.14 -3.32
CA ARG A 240 -24.18 -28.44 -3.36
C ARG A 240 -23.51 -29.51 -2.50
N GLU A 241 -22.17 -29.50 -2.43
CA GLU A 241 -21.40 -30.58 -1.81
C GLU A 241 -21.07 -30.33 -0.32
N ARG A 242 -21.02 -29.07 0.11
CA ARG A 242 -20.70 -28.72 1.50
C ARG A 242 -21.82 -29.12 2.47
N ASP A 243 -21.43 -29.31 3.74
CA ASP A 243 -22.37 -29.48 4.84
C ASP A 243 -23.09 -28.15 5.13
N SER A 244 -24.30 -28.01 4.57
CA SER A 244 -25.09 -26.78 4.66
C SER A 244 -25.49 -26.44 6.11
N ARG A 245 -25.74 -27.46 6.94
CA ARG A 245 -26.09 -27.26 8.34
C ARG A 245 -24.90 -26.72 9.12
N LYS A 246 -23.70 -27.26 8.91
CA LYS A 246 -22.48 -26.77 9.55
C LYS A 246 -22.13 -25.34 9.13
N VAL A 247 -22.35 -25.00 7.85
CA VAL A 247 -22.19 -23.61 7.38
C VAL A 247 -23.15 -22.68 8.13
N GLU A 248 -24.43 -23.02 8.19
CA GLU A 248 -25.42 -22.21 8.90
C GLU A 248 -25.08 -22.04 10.38
N GLU A 249 -24.68 -23.12 11.07
CA GLU A 249 -24.28 -23.10 12.47
C GLU A 249 -23.07 -22.16 12.71
N THR A 250 -22.04 -22.24 11.85
CA THR A 250 -20.85 -21.39 11.97
C THR A 250 -21.14 -19.92 11.66
N LEU A 251 -21.96 -19.63 10.65
CA LEU A 251 -22.39 -18.27 10.30
C LEU A 251 -23.26 -17.64 11.40
N ASN A 252 -24.19 -18.40 12.00
CA ASN A 252 -24.99 -17.94 13.14
C ASN A 252 -24.12 -17.68 14.38
N ARG A 253 -23.04 -18.45 14.57
CA ARG A 253 -22.06 -18.20 15.65
C ARG A 253 -21.26 -16.93 15.38
N LEU A 254 -20.85 -16.69 14.14
CA LEU A 254 -20.19 -15.46 13.71
C LEU A 254 -21.08 -14.23 13.97
N GLN A 255 -22.36 -14.29 13.59
CA GLN A 255 -23.30 -13.19 13.80
C GLN A 255 -23.42 -12.82 15.28
N ARG A 256 -23.68 -13.82 16.14
CA ARG A 256 -23.81 -13.60 17.59
C ARG A 256 -22.53 -13.03 18.22
N SER A 257 -21.36 -13.46 17.72
CA SER A 257 -20.07 -12.94 18.18
C SER A 257 -19.86 -11.47 17.76
N ALA A 258 -20.31 -11.11 16.56
CA ALA A 258 -20.27 -9.74 16.06
C ALA A 258 -21.19 -8.82 16.87
N GLU A 259 -22.42 -9.24 17.16
CA GLU A 259 -23.37 -8.50 18.00
C GLU A 259 -22.84 -8.25 19.43
N ARG A 260 -22.01 -9.17 19.95
CA ARG A 260 -21.38 -9.07 21.27
C ARG A 260 -20.02 -8.37 21.27
N ASN A 261 -19.55 -7.90 20.11
CA ASN A 261 -18.24 -7.29 19.93
C ASN A 261 -17.07 -8.18 20.42
N GLU A 262 -17.18 -9.50 20.18
CA GLU A 262 -16.15 -10.48 20.49
C GLU A 262 -15.09 -10.57 19.38
N ASN A 263 -14.00 -11.31 19.61
CA ASN A 263 -13.00 -11.57 18.57
C ASN A 263 -13.57 -12.48 17.47
N LEU A 264 -13.70 -11.94 16.25
CA LEU A 264 -14.33 -12.64 15.14
C LEU A 264 -13.40 -13.61 14.40
N MET A 265 -12.08 -13.49 14.56
CA MET A 265 -11.13 -14.29 13.78
C MET A 265 -11.32 -15.82 13.94
N PRO A 266 -11.50 -16.37 15.16
CA PRO A 266 -11.80 -17.79 15.32
C PRO A 266 -13.09 -18.22 14.63
N MET A 267 -14.10 -17.34 14.61
CA MET A 267 -15.41 -17.58 13.99
C MET A 267 -15.31 -17.59 12.46
N ILE A 268 -14.55 -16.66 11.89
CA ILE A 268 -14.27 -16.59 10.45
C ILE A 268 -13.50 -17.84 10.00
N ILE A 269 -12.49 -18.27 10.76
CA ILE A 269 -11.73 -19.50 10.46
C ILE A 269 -12.66 -20.72 10.43
N ASP A 270 -13.55 -20.84 11.42
CA ASP A 270 -14.50 -21.96 11.48
C ASP A 270 -15.50 -21.93 10.32
N ALA A 271 -15.99 -20.75 9.94
CA ALA A 271 -16.87 -20.58 8.78
C ALA A 271 -16.16 -20.97 7.47
N VAL A 272 -14.93 -20.52 7.27
CA VAL A 272 -14.13 -20.88 6.08
C VAL A 272 -13.85 -22.39 6.04
N LYS A 273 -13.51 -23.02 7.19
CA LYS A 273 -13.34 -24.47 7.29
C LYS A 273 -14.63 -25.26 7.03
N ALA A 274 -15.78 -24.65 7.26
CA ALA A 274 -17.08 -25.20 6.89
C ALA A 274 -17.44 -24.94 5.42
N TYR A 275 -16.57 -24.29 4.64
CA TYR A 275 -16.81 -23.86 3.26
C TYR A 275 -17.93 -22.80 3.12
N ALA A 276 -18.07 -21.94 4.13
CA ALA A 276 -18.75 -20.67 3.94
C ALA A 276 -17.96 -19.79 2.95
N THR A 277 -18.69 -19.14 2.05
CA THR A 277 -18.11 -18.28 1.02
C THR A 277 -17.80 -16.90 1.59
N LEU A 278 -16.89 -16.16 0.93
CA LEU A 278 -16.60 -14.77 1.30
C LEU A 278 -17.88 -13.92 1.34
N GLY A 279 -18.75 -14.06 0.34
CA GLY A 279 -20.01 -13.33 0.27
C GLY A 279 -20.94 -13.61 1.45
N GLU A 280 -21.05 -14.87 1.89
CA GLU A 280 -21.90 -15.25 3.03
C GLU A 280 -21.36 -14.72 4.37
N ILE A 281 -20.04 -14.77 4.55
CA ILE A 281 -19.38 -14.20 5.73
C ILE A 281 -19.60 -12.68 5.77
N CYS A 282 -19.39 -11.99 4.64
CA CYS A 282 -19.62 -10.55 4.53
C CYS A 282 -21.09 -10.18 4.77
N GLU A 283 -22.04 -10.95 4.26
CA GLU A 283 -23.48 -10.73 4.46
C GLU A 283 -23.87 -10.78 5.94
N VAL A 284 -23.33 -11.76 6.68
CA VAL A 284 -23.56 -11.85 8.13
C VAL A 284 -23.06 -10.58 8.85
N LEU A 285 -21.85 -10.13 8.52
CA LEU A 285 -21.27 -8.94 9.15
C LEU A 285 -22.00 -7.66 8.74
N ARG A 286 -22.49 -7.57 7.50
CA ARG A 286 -23.27 -6.44 7.00
C ARG A 286 -24.59 -6.27 7.74
N LYS A 287 -25.25 -7.37 8.12
CA LYS A 287 -26.48 -7.32 8.94
C LYS A 287 -26.26 -6.71 10.32
N VAL A 288 -25.05 -6.85 10.88
CA VAL A 288 -24.71 -6.34 12.21
C VAL A 288 -24.14 -4.91 12.13
N TYR A 289 -23.24 -4.64 11.19
CA TYR A 289 -22.49 -3.39 11.12
C TYR A 289 -22.98 -2.41 10.06
N GLY A 290 -23.85 -2.84 9.15
CA GLY A 290 -24.26 -2.07 7.98
C GLY A 290 -23.19 -2.01 6.90
N GLU A 291 -23.35 -1.04 5.99
CA GLU A 291 -22.40 -0.74 4.94
C GLU A 291 -21.86 0.68 5.11
N TYR A 292 -20.57 0.84 4.86
CA TYR A 292 -19.97 2.16 4.82
C TYR A 292 -20.51 2.94 3.62
N LYS A 293 -20.84 4.22 3.84
CA LYS A 293 -21.19 5.17 2.79
C LYS A 293 -20.20 6.32 2.84
N GLU A 294 -19.60 6.61 1.69
CA GLU A 294 -18.63 7.69 1.59
C GLU A 294 -19.29 9.04 1.84
N LEU A 295 -18.62 9.87 2.64
CA LEU A 295 -18.98 11.26 2.80
C LEU A 295 -18.44 12.02 1.59
N ILE A 296 -19.33 12.58 0.77
CA ILE A 296 -18.92 13.43 -0.36
C ILE A 296 -18.25 14.67 0.24
N VAL A 297 -16.93 14.76 0.08
CA VAL A 297 -16.15 15.94 0.43
C VAL A 297 -16.19 16.88 -0.78
N ILE A 298 -16.95 17.98 -0.66
CA ILE A 298 -16.99 19.07 -1.66
C ILE A 298 -15.88 20.07 -1.35
#